data_AF-A0A0Q4DN44-F1
#
_entry.id   AF-A0A0Q4DN44-F1
#
_cell.length_a   1.000
_cell.length_b   1.000
_cell.length_c   1.000
_cell.angle_alpha   90.00
_cell.angle_beta   90.00
_cell.angle_gamma   90.00
#
_symmetry.space_group_name_H-M   'P 1'
#
loop_
_entity.id
_entity.type
_entity.pdbx_description
1 polymer ?
#
loop_
_entity_poly.entity_id
_entity_poly.type
_entity_poly.pdbx_seq_one_letter_code
_entity_poly.pdbx_strand_id
1 'polypeptide(L)'
;MARPHTPLLSRDLIARTALALVDRHGPDGASVRRVAARLGVNPASLYNHVPNRAAMVEDVRALVSAHIDSKPLRELPWEEALRAWGRSYRRAFARHARVVPLLMTERASAPVLLSQYEDFAAAAEAAGWAPRDVIPLLTAFESFILGSVLDMSGPSVVFDPTGQEEAFPRFSAAFATLADEDPDDPVATRAFERGLDMLIASARPH
;
A
#
# COMPACT_ATOMS: atom_id res chain seq x y z
N MET A 1 -15.03 -32.40 -27.82
CA MET A 1 -15.32 -31.03 -27.36
C MET A 1 -15.04 -30.95 -25.88
N ALA A 2 -14.04 -30.19 -25.45
CA ALA A 2 -13.82 -29.85 -24.04
C ALA A 2 -14.22 -28.38 -23.88
N ARG A 3 -15.30 -28.13 -23.14
CA ARG A 3 -15.71 -26.76 -22.77
C ARG A 3 -14.69 -26.27 -21.74
N PRO A 4 -14.02 -25.12 -21.93
CA PRO A 4 -13.12 -24.61 -20.91
C PRO A 4 -13.91 -24.39 -19.63
N HIS A 5 -13.45 -24.94 -18.51
CA HIS A 5 -14.01 -24.65 -17.19
C HIS A 5 -13.70 -23.19 -16.87
N THR A 6 -14.56 -22.26 -17.30
CA THR A 6 -14.59 -20.93 -16.70
C THR A 6 -14.76 -21.13 -15.20
N PRO A 7 -13.92 -20.53 -14.33
CA PRO A 7 -14.15 -20.65 -12.91
C PRO A 7 -15.56 -20.16 -12.62
N LEU A 8 -16.35 -20.98 -11.91
CA LEU A 8 -17.60 -20.55 -11.30
C LEU A 8 -17.30 -19.23 -10.57
N LEU A 9 -18.14 -18.22 -10.80
CA LEU A 9 -18.00 -16.91 -10.16
C LEU A 9 -17.72 -17.10 -8.67
N SER A 10 -16.68 -16.46 -8.16
CA SER A 10 -16.23 -16.60 -6.78
C SER A 10 -15.79 -15.26 -6.22
N ARG A 11 -15.81 -15.14 -4.89
CA ARG A 11 -15.41 -13.91 -4.19
C ARG A 11 -13.94 -13.55 -4.46
N ASP A 12 -13.05 -14.54 -4.48
CA ASP A 12 -11.63 -14.35 -4.84
C ASP A 12 -11.45 -13.88 -6.30
N LEU A 13 -12.16 -14.49 -7.25
CA LEU A 13 -12.10 -14.08 -8.67
C LEU A 13 -12.59 -12.64 -8.86
N ILE A 14 -13.67 -12.25 -8.18
CA ILE A 14 -14.20 -10.88 -8.19
C ILE A 14 -13.16 -9.91 -7.65
N ALA A 15 -12.57 -10.20 -6.50
CA ALA A 15 -11.57 -9.34 -5.86
C ALA A 15 -10.31 -9.19 -6.71
N ARG A 16 -9.76 -10.28 -7.28
CA ARG A 16 -8.60 -10.23 -8.20
C ARG A 16 -8.91 -9.43 -9.46
N THR A 17 -10.13 -9.58 -9.99
CA THR A 17 -10.54 -8.81 -11.17
C THR A 17 -10.68 -7.33 -10.86
N ALA A 18 -11.24 -6.98 -9.70
CA ALA A 18 -11.32 -5.60 -9.22
C ALA A 18 -9.93 -4.99 -9.04
N LEU A 19 -9.00 -5.68 -8.37
CA LEU A 19 -7.61 -5.26 -8.20
C LEU A 19 -6.94 -4.99 -9.56
N ALA A 20 -7.03 -5.94 -10.50
CA ALA A 20 -6.46 -5.79 -11.83
C ALA A 20 -7.09 -4.65 -12.66
N LEU A 21 -8.35 -4.31 -12.41
CA LEU A 21 -8.99 -3.15 -13.04
C LEU A 21 -8.50 -1.83 -12.42
N VAL A 22 -8.24 -1.81 -11.12
CA VAL A 22 -7.72 -0.64 -10.41
C VAL A 22 -6.29 -0.34 -10.82
N ASP A 23 -5.45 -1.37 -10.94
CA ASP A 23 -4.07 -1.22 -11.43
C ASP A 23 -4.05 -0.56 -12.81
N ARG A 24 -5.02 -0.88 -13.68
CA ARG A 24 -5.10 -0.31 -15.03
C ARG A 24 -5.77 1.07 -15.08
N HIS A 25 -6.86 1.25 -14.35
CA HIS A 25 -7.78 2.38 -14.54
C HIS A 25 -7.88 3.30 -13.31
N GLY A 26 -7.05 3.08 -12.30
CA GLY A 26 -7.12 3.82 -11.04
C GLY A 26 -8.35 3.45 -10.20
N PRO A 27 -8.69 4.25 -9.17
CA PRO A 27 -9.72 3.91 -8.18
C PRO A 27 -11.12 3.68 -8.80
N ASP A 28 -11.43 4.32 -9.93
CA ASP A 28 -12.69 4.13 -10.64
C ASP A 28 -12.82 2.73 -11.26
N GLY A 29 -11.73 1.98 -11.40
CA GLY A 29 -11.69 0.63 -11.98
C GLY A 29 -12.53 -0.39 -11.21
N ALA A 30 -12.63 -0.25 -9.88
CA ALA A 30 -13.35 -1.18 -9.00
C ALA A 30 -14.86 -0.87 -8.83
N SER A 31 -15.56 -0.56 -9.92
CA SER A 31 -17.03 -0.51 -9.87
C SER A 31 -17.64 -1.90 -10.14
N VAL A 32 -18.73 -2.25 -9.43
CA VAL A 32 -19.43 -3.53 -9.61
C VAL A 32 -19.78 -3.77 -11.08
N ARG A 33 -20.21 -2.72 -11.79
CA ARG A 33 -20.53 -2.79 -13.23
C ARG A 33 -19.31 -3.13 -14.09
N ARG A 34 -18.15 -2.48 -13.86
CA ARG A 34 -16.92 -2.76 -14.62
C ARG A 34 -16.39 -4.17 -14.34
N VAL A 35 -16.43 -4.60 -13.08
CA VAL A 35 -16.01 -5.96 -12.70
C VAL A 35 -16.93 -7.01 -13.33
N ALA A 36 -18.25 -6.82 -13.28
CA ALA A 36 -19.22 -7.72 -13.91
C ALA A 36 -19.02 -7.80 -15.43
N ALA A 37 -18.86 -6.65 -16.09
CA ALA A 37 -18.59 -6.59 -17.52
C ALA A 37 -17.27 -7.31 -17.88
N ARG A 38 -16.22 -7.13 -17.09
CA ARG A 38 -14.91 -7.78 -17.30
C ARG A 38 -14.97 -9.30 -17.10
N LEU A 39 -15.90 -9.78 -16.28
CA LEU A 39 -16.17 -11.20 -16.02
C LEU A 39 -17.23 -11.81 -16.95
N GLY A 40 -17.88 -11.01 -17.80
CA GLY A 40 -18.94 -11.48 -18.71
C GLY A 40 -20.23 -11.91 -18.01
N VAL A 41 -20.53 -11.34 -16.84
CA VAL A 41 -21.72 -11.67 -16.05
C VAL A 41 -22.57 -10.43 -15.77
N ASN A 42 -23.84 -10.62 -15.40
CA ASN A 42 -24.71 -9.54 -14.92
C ASN A 42 -24.24 -9.07 -13.53
N PRO A 43 -24.19 -7.75 -13.23
CA PRO A 43 -23.96 -7.20 -11.89
C PRO A 43 -24.72 -7.89 -10.75
N ALA A 44 -25.98 -8.30 -10.98
CA ALA A 44 -26.78 -9.05 -9.99
C ALA A 44 -26.08 -10.34 -9.52
N SER A 45 -25.31 -11.00 -10.40
CA SER A 45 -24.56 -12.21 -10.07
C SER A 45 -23.42 -11.94 -9.08
N LEU A 46 -22.80 -10.75 -9.13
CA LEU A 46 -21.74 -10.38 -8.18
C LEU A 46 -22.31 -10.21 -6.77
N TYR A 47 -23.51 -9.65 -6.64
CA TYR A 47 -24.14 -9.43 -5.34
C TYR A 47 -24.43 -10.72 -4.57
N ASN A 48 -24.50 -11.88 -5.25
CA ASN A 48 -24.57 -13.19 -4.60
C ASN A 48 -23.27 -13.58 -3.88
N HIS A 49 -22.14 -12.94 -4.20
CA HIS A 49 -20.81 -13.23 -3.63
C HIS A 49 -20.25 -12.06 -2.80
N VAL A 50 -20.54 -10.82 -3.20
CA VAL A 50 -20.10 -9.59 -2.53
C VAL A 50 -21.30 -8.67 -2.31
N PRO A 51 -21.75 -8.44 -1.06
CA PRO A 51 -23.03 -7.79 -0.80
C PRO A 51 -23.09 -6.33 -1.25
N ASN A 52 -21.94 -5.64 -1.32
CA ASN A 52 -21.84 -4.25 -1.77
C ASN A 52 -20.41 -3.93 -2.25
N ARG A 53 -20.22 -2.70 -2.74
CA ARG A 53 -18.90 -2.21 -3.20
C ARG A 53 -17.87 -2.22 -2.06
N ALA A 54 -18.25 -1.78 -0.86
CA ALA A 54 -17.34 -1.72 0.27
C ALA A 54 -16.77 -3.11 0.63
N ALA A 55 -17.59 -4.15 0.60
CA ALA A 55 -17.15 -5.53 0.81
C ALA A 55 -16.15 -5.99 -0.27
N MET A 56 -16.36 -5.60 -1.53
CA MET A 56 -15.40 -5.88 -2.61
C MET A 56 -14.08 -5.11 -2.43
N VAL A 57 -14.13 -3.87 -1.93
CA VAL A 57 -12.92 -3.10 -1.58
C VAL A 57 -12.15 -3.76 -0.45
N GLU A 58 -12.84 -4.27 0.57
CA GLU A 58 -12.20 -5.02 1.67
C GLU A 58 -11.60 -6.35 1.21
N ASP A 59 -12.20 -7.03 0.24
CA ASP A 59 -11.59 -8.21 -0.37
C ASP A 59 -10.32 -7.85 -1.15
N VAL A 60 -10.33 -6.73 -1.88
CA VAL A 60 -9.14 -6.19 -2.54
C VAL A 60 -8.06 -5.83 -1.52
N ARG A 61 -8.43 -5.18 -0.41
CA ARG A 61 -7.52 -4.88 0.71
C ARG A 61 -6.90 -6.16 1.25
N ALA A 62 -7.69 -7.20 1.45
CA ALA A 62 -7.21 -8.48 1.96
C ALA A 62 -6.18 -9.12 1.02
N LEU A 63 -6.41 -9.09 -0.30
CA LEU A 63 -5.46 -9.62 -1.28
C LEU A 63 -4.09 -8.95 -1.21
N VAL A 64 -4.06 -7.62 -1.09
CA VAL A 64 -2.80 -6.86 -1.03
C VAL A 64 -2.15 -7.02 0.35
N SER A 65 -2.93 -6.87 1.42
CA SER A 65 -2.44 -6.93 2.80
C SER A 65 -1.93 -8.32 3.20
N ALA A 66 -2.41 -9.40 2.56
CA ALA A 66 -1.91 -10.75 2.77
C ALA A 66 -0.41 -10.93 2.44
N HIS A 67 0.20 -9.98 1.71
CA HIS A 67 1.63 -10.00 1.40
C HIS A 67 2.48 -9.17 2.38
N ILE A 68 1.86 -8.53 3.38
CA ILE A 68 2.57 -7.86 4.45
C ILE A 68 3.05 -8.91 5.44
N ASP A 69 4.35 -8.92 5.71
CA ASP A 69 4.95 -9.79 6.70
C ASP A 69 5.00 -9.09 8.06
N SER A 70 4.09 -9.48 8.98
CA SER A 70 4.09 -9.03 10.37
C SER A 70 4.92 -9.92 11.29
N LYS A 71 5.45 -11.07 10.81
CA LYS A 71 6.26 -11.99 11.61
C LYS A 71 7.45 -11.29 12.32
N PRO A 72 8.18 -10.35 11.69
CA PRO A 72 9.26 -9.63 12.37
C PRO A 72 8.81 -8.89 13.65
N LEU A 73 7.57 -8.38 13.71
CA LEU A 73 7.02 -7.72 14.90
C LEU A 73 6.93 -8.65 16.11
N ARG A 74 6.83 -9.97 15.87
CA ARG A 74 6.77 -10.98 16.93
C ARG A 74 8.13 -11.58 17.29
N GLU A 75 9.16 -11.36 16.47
CA GLU A 75 10.41 -12.13 16.54
C GLU A 75 11.67 -11.28 16.70
N LEU A 76 11.63 -10.00 16.32
CA LEU A 76 12.80 -9.11 16.32
C LEU A 76 12.67 -8.01 17.36
N PRO A 77 13.81 -7.40 17.78
CA PRO A 77 13.79 -6.16 18.56
C PRO A 77 13.01 -5.06 17.83
N TRP A 78 12.33 -4.19 18.59
CA TRP A 78 11.38 -3.18 18.09
C TRP A 78 11.86 -2.40 16.86
N GLU A 79 13.05 -1.79 16.90
CA GLU A 79 13.58 -0.98 15.81
C GLU A 79 13.87 -1.83 14.54
N GLU A 80 14.36 -3.06 14.71
CA GLU A 80 14.62 -3.99 13.59
C GLU A 80 13.31 -4.52 13.01
N ALA A 81 12.34 -4.82 13.87
CA ALA A 81 11.01 -5.28 13.50
C ALA A 81 10.26 -4.24 12.66
N LEU A 82 10.24 -2.98 13.10
CA LEU A 82 9.62 -1.87 12.35
C LEU A 82 10.24 -1.71 10.96
N ARG A 83 11.57 -1.83 10.85
CA ARG A 83 12.26 -1.73 9.56
C ARG A 83 11.87 -2.86 8.61
N ALA A 84 11.85 -4.10 9.11
CA ALA A 84 11.45 -5.26 8.32
C ALA A 84 9.98 -5.21 7.91
N TRP A 85 9.09 -4.88 8.85
CA TRP A 85 7.66 -4.74 8.63
C TRP A 85 7.35 -3.61 7.63
N GLY A 86 7.91 -2.41 7.81
CA GLY A 86 7.70 -1.27 6.93
C GLY A 86 8.13 -1.56 5.48
N ARG A 87 9.29 -2.20 5.30
CA ARG A 87 9.77 -2.65 3.97
C ARG A 87 8.84 -3.69 3.36
N SER A 88 8.35 -4.65 4.14
CA SER A 88 7.39 -5.64 3.64
C SER A 88 6.06 -5.00 3.26
N TYR A 89 5.59 -4.04 4.04
CA TYR A 89 4.37 -3.30 3.78
C TYR A 89 4.49 -2.52 2.47
N ARG A 90 5.54 -1.71 2.30
CA ARG A 90 5.78 -0.99 1.04
C ARG A 90 5.83 -1.96 -0.15
N ARG A 91 6.56 -3.07 -0.03
CA ARG A 91 6.69 -4.08 -1.10
C ARG A 91 5.35 -4.73 -1.46
N ALA A 92 4.50 -5.04 -0.47
CA ALA A 92 3.18 -5.62 -0.70
C ALA A 92 2.31 -4.72 -1.60
N PHE A 93 2.42 -3.41 -1.41
CA PHE A 93 1.64 -2.41 -2.16
C PHE A 93 2.33 -1.88 -3.41
N ALA A 94 3.65 -2.00 -3.55
CA ALA A 94 4.42 -1.43 -4.67
C ALA A 94 3.89 -1.85 -6.06
N ARG A 95 3.44 -3.11 -6.21
CA ARG A 95 2.87 -3.61 -7.47
C ARG A 95 1.44 -3.11 -7.75
N HIS A 96 0.78 -2.59 -6.73
CA HIS A 96 -0.61 -2.19 -6.73
C HIS A 96 -0.77 -0.76 -6.21
N ALA A 97 0.20 0.12 -6.46
CA ALA A 97 0.23 1.46 -5.86
C ALA A 97 -1.05 2.29 -6.14
N ARG A 98 -1.68 2.05 -7.30
CA ARG A 98 -2.96 2.65 -7.71
C ARG A 98 -4.17 2.18 -6.90
N VAL A 99 -4.02 1.15 -6.07
CA VAL A 99 -5.06 0.68 -5.15
C VAL A 99 -5.21 1.57 -3.93
N VAL A 100 -4.16 2.28 -3.52
CA VAL A 100 -4.14 3.04 -2.27
C VAL A 100 -5.31 4.04 -2.20
N PRO A 101 -5.59 4.87 -3.22
CA PRO A 101 -6.72 5.79 -3.17
C PRO A 101 -8.08 5.09 -3.02
N LEU A 102 -8.26 3.90 -3.63
CA LEU A 102 -9.49 3.12 -3.50
C LEU A 102 -9.67 2.66 -2.05
N LEU A 103 -8.61 2.16 -1.43
CA LEU A 103 -8.66 1.66 -0.06
C LEU A 103 -8.95 2.77 0.94
N MET A 104 -8.59 4.02 0.66
CA MET A 104 -8.92 5.15 1.53
C MET A 104 -10.41 5.55 1.48
N THR A 105 -11.20 4.99 0.56
CA THR A 105 -12.64 5.29 0.45
C THR A 105 -13.51 4.55 1.46
N GLU A 106 -12.99 3.49 2.10
CA GLU A 106 -13.74 2.61 2.98
C GLU A 106 -12.95 2.38 4.28
N ARG A 107 -13.67 2.13 5.39
CA ARG A 107 -13.02 1.74 6.66
C ARG A 107 -12.42 0.35 6.54
N ALA A 108 -11.17 0.21 6.98
CA ALA A 108 -10.50 -1.08 7.03
C ALA A 108 -11.13 -1.99 8.10
N SER A 109 -11.47 -3.20 7.70
CA SER A 109 -12.08 -4.26 8.52
C SER A 109 -11.63 -5.67 8.10
N ALA A 110 -10.81 -5.79 7.05
CA ALA A 110 -10.24 -7.05 6.59
C ALA A 110 -9.49 -7.78 7.72
N PRO A 111 -9.89 -9.02 8.11
CA PRO A 111 -9.30 -9.73 9.25
C PRO A 111 -7.78 -9.94 9.15
N VAL A 112 -7.27 -10.16 7.93
CA VAL A 112 -5.82 -10.32 7.70
C VAL A 112 -5.03 -9.07 8.08
N LEU A 113 -5.55 -7.88 7.78
CA LEU A 113 -4.91 -6.62 8.13
C LEU A 113 -5.01 -6.35 9.63
N LEU A 114 -6.20 -6.58 10.22
CA LEU A 114 -6.40 -6.41 11.66
C LEU A 114 -5.49 -7.33 12.48
N SER A 115 -5.27 -8.57 12.02
CA SER A 115 -4.31 -9.48 12.66
C SER A 115 -2.87 -8.95 12.62
N GLN A 116 -2.47 -8.26 11.55
CA GLN A 116 -1.14 -7.66 11.44
C GLN A 116 -1.02 -6.40 12.33
N TYR A 117 -2.12 -5.67 12.50
CA TYR A 117 -2.18 -4.53 13.42
C TYR A 117 -2.19 -4.97 14.88
N GLU A 118 -2.77 -6.13 15.18
CA GLU A 118 -2.63 -6.77 16.50
C GLU A 118 -1.17 -7.13 16.79
N ASP A 119 -0.44 -7.73 15.83
CA ASP A 119 1.00 -7.99 15.97
C ASP A 119 1.80 -6.69 16.24
N PHE A 120 1.44 -5.60 15.57
CA PHE A 120 2.05 -4.27 15.80
C PHE A 120 1.73 -3.75 17.20
N ALA A 121 0.48 -3.82 17.64
CA ALA A 121 0.05 -3.35 18.95
C ALA A 121 0.77 -4.11 20.07
N ALA A 122 0.84 -5.44 19.98
CA ALA A 122 1.57 -6.27 20.93
C ALA A 122 3.06 -5.92 20.98
N ALA A 123 3.70 -5.71 19.82
CA ALA A 123 5.10 -5.31 19.75
C ALA A 123 5.34 -3.91 20.35
N ALA A 124 4.43 -2.96 20.10
CA ALA A 124 4.52 -1.61 20.65
C ALA A 124 4.38 -1.61 22.17
N GLU A 125 3.41 -2.35 22.72
CA GLU A 125 3.24 -2.51 24.17
C GLU A 125 4.47 -3.17 24.81
N ALA A 126 5.01 -4.22 24.19
CA ALA A 126 6.22 -4.88 24.67
C ALA A 126 7.45 -3.95 24.65
N ALA A 127 7.50 -3.00 23.71
CA ALA A 127 8.53 -1.97 23.66
C ALA A 127 8.33 -0.87 24.73
N GLY A 128 7.15 -0.78 25.35
CA GLY A 128 6.84 0.17 26.43
C GLY A 128 5.85 1.28 26.05
N TRP A 129 5.22 1.22 24.87
CA TRP A 129 4.20 2.20 24.49
C TRP A 129 2.90 2.01 25.29
N ALA A 130 2.27 3.13 25.66
CA ALA A 130 0.95 3.07 26.28
C ALA A 130 -0.13 2.77 25.22
N PRO A 131 -1.21 2.04 25.56
CA PRO A 131 -2.27 1.68 24.61
C PRO A 131 -2.89 2.86 23.85
N ARG A 132 -2.97 4.04 24.50
CA ARG A 132 -3.49 5.27 23.88
C ARG A 132 -2.65 5.79 22.71
N ASP A 133 -1.37 5.43 22.66
CA ASP A 133 -0.38 5.93 21.70
C ASP A 133 -0.17 4.96 20.51
N VAL A 134 -0.65 3.71 20.62
CA VAL A 134 -0.47 2.66 19.61
C VAL A 134 -1.12 3.01 18.27
N ILE A 135 -2.40 3.42 18.27
CA ILE A 135 -3.11 3.77 17.02
C ILE A 135 -2.49 4.99 16.32
N PRO A 136 -2.19 6.12 17.01
CA PRO A 136 -1.44 7.22 16.41
C PRO A 136 -0.10 6.80 15.81
N LEU A 137 0.67 5.96 16.53
CA LEU A 137 1.96 5.47 16.06
C LEU A 137 1.82 4.61 14.81
N LEU A 138 0.94 3.62 14.84
CA LEU A 138 0.62 2.76 13.68
C LEU A 138 0.20 3.61 12.47
N THR A 139 -0.69 4.59 12.69
CA THR A 139 -1.20 5.46 11.64
C THR A 139 -0.09 6.33 11.04
N ALA A 140 0.87 6.79 11.85
CA ALA A 140 2.02 7.56 11.36
C ALA A 140 2.90 6.72 10.42
N PHE A 141 3.20 5.48 10.82
CA PHE A 141 3.94 4.55 9.95
C PHE A 141 3.15 4.21 8.68
N GLU A 142 1.87 3.86 8.80
CA GLU A 142 1.02 3.54 7.65
C GLU A 142 0.94 4.71 6.67
N SER A 143 0.71 5.94 7.17
CA SER A 143 0.62 7.13 6.33
C SER A 143 1.91 7.40 5.56
N PHE A 144 3.05 7.24 6.22
CA PHE A 144 4.36 7.36 5.57
C PHE A 144 4.57 6.29 4.51
N ILE A 145 4.31 5.02 4.85
CA ILE A 145 4.50 3.88 3.95
C ILE A 145 3.59 4.02 2.73
N LEU A 146 2.29 4.25 2.92
CA LEU A 146 1.32 4.40 1.84
C LEU A 146 1.58 5.65 1.00
N GLY A 147 2.05 6.75 1.61
CA GLY A 147 2.53 7.93 0.88
C GLY A 147 3.70 7.57 -0.05
N SER A 148 4.69 6.85 0.45
CA SER A 148 5.85 6.41 -0.34
C SER A 148 5.47 5.46 -1.49
N VAL A 149 4.39 4.68 -1.32
CA VAL A 149 3.83 3.82 -2.37
C VAL A 149 3.10 4.67 -3.41
N LEU A 150 2.31 5.64 -2.98
CA LEU A 150 1.56 6.51 -3.88
C LEU A 150 2.50 7.31 -4.79
N ASP A 151 3.63 7.79 -4.25
CA ASP A 151 4.67 8.48 -5.02
C ASP A 151 5.21 7.61 -6.17
N MET A 152 5.26 6.28 -6.02
CA MET A 152 5.66 5.35 -7.08
C MET A 152 4.67 5.28 -8.25
N SER A 153 3.45 5.82 -8.09
CA SER A 153 2.46 5.89 -9.18
C SER A 153 2.65 7.11 -10.09
N GLY A 154 3.47 8.08 -9.68
CA GLY A 154 3.79 9.28 -10.43
C GLY A 154 5.09 9.17 -11.24
N PRO A 155 5.60 10.30 -11.77
CA PRO A 155 6.94 10.36 -12.36
C PRO A 155 8.02 9.96 -11.33
N SER A 156 9.11 9.35 -11.81
CA SER A 156 10.24 8.94 -10.95
C SER A 156 10.91 10.12 -10.24
N VAL A 157 10.83 11.32 -10.83
CA VAL A 157 11.14 12.60 -10.19
C VAL A 157 10.02 13.59 -10.52
N VAL A 158 9.35 14.12 -9.48
CA VAL A 158 8.21 15.04 -9.64
C VAL A 158 8.66 16.48 -9.93
N PHE A 159 9.90 16.81 -9.60
CA PHE A 159 10.46 18.15 -9.75
C PHE A 159 11.29 18.24 -11.03
N ASP A 160 11.24 19.38 -11.71
CA ASP A 160 12.09 19.67 -12.85
C ASP A 160 12.46 21.16 -12.84
N PRO A 161 13.67 21.53 -12.36
CA PRO A 161 14.11 22.91 -12.34
C PRO A 161 14.78 23.36 -13.65
N THR A 162 14.76 22.54 -14.71
CA THR A 162 15.44 22.84 -15.98
C THR A 162 14.99 24.18 -16.56
N GLY A 163 15.96 25.03 -16.92
CA GLY A 163 15.73 26.39 -17.42
C GLY A 163 15.44 27.44 -16.33
N GLN A 164 15.51 27.06 -15.05
CA GLN A 164 15.32 27.96 -13.89
C GLN A 164 16.53 27.93 -12.94
N GLU A 165 17.70 27.52 -13.41
CA GLU A 165 18.90 27.29 -12.60
C GLU A 165 19.44 28.56 -11.95
N GLU A 166 19.37 29.71 -12.65
CA GLU A 166 19.76 31.00 -12.07
C GLU A 166 18.84 31.41 -10.91
N ALA A 167 17.55 31.06 -10.98
CA ALA A 167 16.56 31.38 -9.97
C ALA A 167 16.61 30.41 -8.77
N PHE A 168 16.91 29.13 -8.99
CA PHE A 168 16.92 28.08 -7.96
C PHE A 168 18.25 27.30 -7.86
N PRO A 169 19.40 27.97 -7.74
CA PRO A 169 20.71 27.35 -7.95
C PRO A 169 21.01 26.17 -7.02
N ARG A 170 20.58 26.23 -5.75
CA ARG A 170 20.80 25.14 -4.78
C ARG A 170 19.96 23.91 -5.10
N PHE A 171 18.70 24.12 -5.52
CA PHE A 171 17.80 23.03 -5.83
C PHE A 171 18.19 22.38 -7.15
N SER A 172 18.55 23.17 -8.17
CA SER A 172 19.09 22.66 -9.43
C SER A 172 20.38 21.87 -9.23
N ALA A 173 21.28 22.32 -8.34
CA ALA A 173 22.49 21.56 -8.00
C ALA A 173 22.16 20.19 -7.35
N ALA A 174 21.16 20.14 -6.45
CA ALA A 174 20.72 18.87 -5.86
C ALA A 174 19.98 17.98 -6.88
N PHE A 175 19.17 18.56 -7.77
CA PHE A 175 18.51 17.84 -8.85
C PHE A 175 19.51 17.23 -9.83
N ALA A 176 20.59 17.96 -10.15
CA ALA A 176 21.64 17.47 -11.05
C ALA A 176 22.34 16.21 -10.53
N THR A 177 22.40 15.97 -9.21
CA THR A 177 22.99 14.73 -8.68
C THR A 177 22.17 13.49 -8.97
N LEU A 178 20.89 13.63 -9.36
CA LEU A 178 20.04 12.50 -9.72
C LEU A 178 20.50 11.81 -11.02
N ALA A 179 21.34 12.48 -11.83
CA ALA A 179 21.91 11.89 -13.04
C ALA A 179 22.85 10.70 -12.75
N ASP A 180 23.39 10.59 -11.54
CA ASP A 180 24.28 9.50 -11.12
C ASP A 180 23.50 8.31 -10.51
N GLU A 181 22.18 8.42 -10.38
CA GLU A 181 21.32 7.42 -9.74
C GLU A 181 20.64 6.49 -10.77
N ASP A 182 19.96 5.45 -10.27
CA ASP A 182 19.16 4.55 -11.11
C ASP A 182 18.06 5.34 -11.84
N PRO A 183 18.00 5.35 -13.18
CA PRO A 183 16.98 6.10 -13.92
C PRO A 183 15.54 5.64 -13.64
N ASP A 184 15.34 4.38 -13.23
CA ASP A 184 14.02 3.82 -12.93
C ASP A 184 13.56 4.12 -11.49
N ASP A 185 14.50 4.39 -10.57
CA ASP A 185 14.23 4.71 -9.16
C ASP A 185 15.29 5.66 -8.56
N PRO A 186 15.42 6.89 -9.08
CA PRO A 186 16.47 7.82 -8.66
C PRO A 186 16.24 8.38 -7.25
N VAL A 187 15.00 8.30 -6.74
CA VAL A 187 14.58 8.95 -5.49
C VAL A 187 13.78 8.05 -4.56
N ALA A 188 12.78 7.31 -5.06
CA ALA A 188 11.69 6.80 -4.24
C ALA A 188 12.15 5.78 -3.18
N THR A 189 13.00 4.81 -3.54
CA THR A 189 13.50 3.84 -2.56
C THR A 189 14.42 4.47 -1.52
N ARG A 190 15.33 5.37 -1.91
CA ARG A 190 16.22 6.06 -0.97
C ARG A 190 15.46 6.99 -0.04
N ALA A 191 14.46 7.71 -0.57
CA ALA A 191 13.58 8.56 0.22
C ALA A 191 12.78 7.74 1.25
N PHE A 192 12.25 6.58 0.84
CA PHE A 192 11.55 5.67 1.74
C PHE A 192 12.46 5.16 2.87
N GLU A 193 13.65 4.63 2.55
CA GLU A 193 14.56 4.11 3.57
C GLU A 193 14.98 5.21 4.55
N ARG A 194 15.32 6.41 4.04
CA ARG A 194 15.67 7.56 4.89
C ARG A 194 14.51 7.97 5.80
N GLY A 195 13.31 8.11 5.27
CA GLY A 195 12.14 8.50 6.06
C GLY A 195 11.75 7.44 7.09
N LEU A 196 11.86 6.15 6.74
CA LEU A 196 11.60 5.04 7.66
C LEU A 196 12.58 5.07 8.84
N ASP A 197 13.88 5.23 8.56
CA ASP A 197 14.90 5.32 9.61
C ASP A 197 14.67 6.54 10.53
N MET A 198 14.25 7.69 9.98
CA MET A 198 13.90 8.88 10.77
C MET A 198 12.70 8.63 11.70
N LEU A 199 11.66 7.95 11.20
CA LEU A 199 10.49 7.60 12.01
C LEU A 199 10.85 6.61 13.11
N ILE A 200 11.63 5.57 12.80
CA ILE A 200 12.07 4.57 13.78
C ILE A 200 12.93 5.21 14.86
N ALA A 201 13.89 6.07 14.49
CA ALA A 201 14.75 6.76 15.45
C ALA A 201 13.96 7.62 16.45
N SER A 202 12.79 8.12 16.03
CA SER A 202 11.89 8.92 16.86
C SER A 202 10.85 8.07 17.61
N ALA A 203 10.61 6.83 17.17
CA ALA A 203 9.61 5.92 17.71
C ALA A 203 10.12 5.20 18.97
N ARG A 204 10.39 5.99 20.02
CA ARG A 204 10.78 5.50 21.35
C ARG A 204 9.70 5.82 22.39
N PRO A 205 9.33 4.87 23.25
CA PRO A 205 8.44 5.18 24.36
C PRO A 205 9.09 6.20 25.30
N HIS A 206 8.27 7.09 25.84
CA HIS A 206 8.67 8.08 26.84
C HIS A 206 8.72 7.48 28.24
#